data_AF-A0A942FGW3-F1
#
_entry.id   AF-A0A942FGW3-F1
#
_cell.length_a   1.000
_cell.length_b   1.000
_cell.length_c   1.000
_cell.angle_alpha   90.00
_cell.angle_beta   90.00
_cell.angle_gamma   90.00
#
_symmetry.space_group_name_H-M   'P 1'
#
loop_
_entity.id
_entity.type
_entity.pdbx_description
1 polymer ?
#
loop_
_entity_poly.entity_id
_entity_poly.type
_entity_poly.pdbx_seq_one_letter_code
_entity_poly.pdbx_strand_id
1 'polypeptide(L)'
;MFLKKSHRFLADQQGASFIIALLILLVLTLIGINAINTSVFETNIAGNERLYNNAFFVGDAGVDYFFGTCKAFIPIPQTSGTIQSNVVGLNLGGSRFNVNWRKIREETGPPKKVEFLVISEGVAPNFPIAGRVTIEAIIEGVDAEPLPEYPGGST
;
A
#
# COMPACT_ATOMS: atom_id res chain seq x y z
N MET A 1 27.27 -40.27 70.77
CA MET A 1 27.65 -40.90 69.49
C MET A 1 26.70 -40.40 68.42
N PHE A 2 27.00 -39.30 67.70
CA PHE A 2 26.21 -38.90 66.53
C PHE A 2 26.96 -37.91 65.63
N LEU A 3 26.78 -38.14 64.33
CA LEU A 3 27.07 -37.31 63.14
C LEU A 3 28.51 -36.90 62.82
N LYS A 4 29.13 -37.65 61.91
CA LYS A 4 30.08 -37.09 60.93
C LYS A 4 30.06 -37.86 59.62
N LYS A 5 29.10 -37.55 58.74
CA LYS A 5 29.21 -37.89 57.30
C LYS A 5 28.21 -37.09 56.46
N SER A 6 28.56 -35.86 56.06
CA SER A 6 27.76 -35.10 55.08
C SER A 6 28.57 -34.18 54.14
N HIS A 7 29.90 -34.12 54.25
CA HIS A 7 30.68 -33.16 53.42
C HIS A 7 31.07 -33.67 52.02
N ARG A 8 30.89 -34.97 51.72
CA ARG A 8 31.28 -35.52 50.41
C ARG A 8 30.24 -35.35 49.30
N PHE A 9 28.98 -35.08 49.65
CA PHE A 9 27.90 -34.95 48.66
C PHE A 9 27.83 -33.54 48.04
N LEU A 10 28.31 -32.52 48.76
CA LEU A 10 28.31 -31.12 48.28
C LEU A 10 29.48 -30.80 47.32
N ALA A 11 30.63 -31.47 47.48
CA ALA A 11 31.80 -31.26 46.62
C ALA A 11 31.63 -31.85 45.21
N ASP A 12 30.82 -32.91 45.07
CA ASP A 12 30.56 -33.61 43.80
C ASP A 12 29.55 -32.85 42.89
N GLN A 13 28.77 -31.93 43.47
CA GLN A 13 27.76 -31.13 42.78
C GLN A 13 28.35 -29.89 42.05
N GLN A 14 29.56 -29.46 42.42
CA GLN A 14 30.19 -28.26 41.83
C GLN A 14 30.46 -28.42 40.32
N GLY A 15 30.97 -29.59 39.90
CA GLY A 15 31.20 -29.87 38.48
C GLY A 15 29.89 -29.98 37.69
N ALA A 16 28.89 -30.66 38.27
CA ALA A 16 27.58 -30.82 37.66
C ALA A 16 26.85 -29.47 37.48
N SER A 17 26.93 -28.59 38.47
CA SER A 17 26.34 -27.24 38.40
C SER A 17 26.94 -26.40 37.28
N PHE A 18 28.25 -26.48 37.05
CA PHE A 18 28.92 -25.76 35.98
C PHE A 18 28.49 -26.25 34.59
N ILE A 19 28.38 -27.58 34.41
CA ILE A 19 27.89 -28.17 33.15
C ILE A 19 26.44 -27.76 32.88
N ILE A 20 25.58 -27.80 33.90
CA ILE A 20 24.18 -27.39 33.77
C ILE A 20 24.08 -25.90 33.41
N ALA A 21 24.89 -25.04 34.04
CA ALA A 21 24.94 -23.62 33.71
C ALA A 21 25.35 -23.39 32.24
N LEU A 22 26.35 -24.12 31.74
CA LEU A 22 26.75 -24.05 30.33
C LEU A 22 25.67 -24.57 29.37
N LEU A 23 24.96 -25.65 29.73
CA LEU A 23 23.85 -26.16 28.92
C LEU A 23 22.69 -25.17 28.85
N ILE A 24 22.31 -24.55 29.98
CA ILE A 24 21.27 -23.52 30.02
C ILE A 24 21.71 -22.31 29.19
N LEU A 25 22.96 -21.88 29.32
CA LEU A 25 23.50 -20.77 28.55
C LEU A 25 23.47 -21.08 27.04
N LEU A 26 23.87 -22.30 26.64
CA LEU A 26 23.80 -22.74 25.25
C LEU A 26 22.37 -22.70 24.72
N VAL A 27 21.40 -23.26 25.45
CA VAL A 27 19.98 -23.22 25.04
C VAL A 27 19.50 -21.77 24.92
N LEU A 28 19.84 -20.91 25.88
CA LEU A 28 19.45 -19.50 25.84
C LEU A 28 20.07 -18.76 24.65
N THR A 29 21.32 -19.07 24.27
CA THR A 29 21.93 -18.48 23.06
C THR A 29 21.21 -18.89 21.78
N LEU A 30 20.83 -20.16 21.65
CA LEU A 30 20.07 -20.64 20.50
C LEU A 30 18.70 -19.97 20.41
N ILE A 31 18.00 -19.82 21.54
CA ILE A 31 16.73 -19.09 21.59
C ILE A 31 16.95 -17.62 21.22
N GLY A 32 17.99 -16.98 21.74
CA GLY A 32 18.32 -15.58 21.45
C GLY A 32 18.59 -15.33 19.97
N ILE A 33 19.38 -16.19 19.32
CA ILE A 33 19.65 -16.09 17.87
C ILE A 33 18.36 -16.24 17.07
N ASN A 34 17.52 -17.23 17.41
CA ASN A 34 16.26 -17.44 16.72
C ASN A 34 15.30 -16.25 16.90
N ALA A 35 15.23 -15.69 18.11
CA ALA A 35 14.41 -14.50 18.38
C ALA A 35 14.85 -13.30 17.53
N ILE A 36 16.16 -13.03 17.46
CA ILE A 36 16.71 -11.95 16.62
C ILE A 36 16.38 -12.18 15.14
N ASN A 37 16.55 -13.42 14.66
CA ASN A 37 16.24 -13.76 13.28
C ASN A 37 14.76 -13.48 12.96
N THR A 38 13.84 -13.92 13.83
CA THR A 38 12.40 -13.61 13.68
C THR A 38 12.15 -12.12 13.62
N SER A 39 12.73 -11.31 14.52
CA SER A 39 12.55 -9.85 14.51
C SER A 39 13.07 -9.19 13.22
N VAL A 40 14.18 -9.69 12.65
CA VAL A 40 14.69 -9.20 11.36
C VAL A 40 13.71 -9.53 10.24
N PHE A 41 13.15 -10.75 10.21
CA PHE A 41 12.13 -11.11 9.23
C PHE A 41 10.86 -10.27 9.35
N GLU A 42 10.34 -10.08 10.56
CA GLU A 42 9.18 -9.23 10.81
C GLU A 42 9.41 -7.79 10.36
N THR A 43 10.60 -7.23 10.63
CA THR A 43 10.97 -5.88 10.19
C THR A 43 10.99 -5.77 8.66
N ASN A 44 11.51 -6.78 7.97
CA ASN A 44 11.52 -6.81 6.51
C ASN A 44 10.11 -6.92 5.92
N ILE A 45 9.25 -7.76 6.53
CA ILE A 45 7.84 -7.90 6.14
C ILE A 45 7.11 -6.58 6.33
N ALA A 46 7.24 -5.95 7.50
CA ALA A 46 6.62 -4.66 7.79
C ALA A 46 7.11 -3.54 6.86
N GLY A 47 8.40 -3.56 6.49
CA GLY A 47 8.97 -2.66 5.50
C GLY A 47 8.31 -2.80 4.12
N ASN A 48 8.16 -4.04 3.65
CA ASN A 48 7.49 -4.34 2.38
C ASN A 48 6.01 -3.96 2.42
N GLU A 49 5.29 -4.33 3.48
CA GLU A 49 3.87 -4.02 3.67
C GLU A 49 3.63 -2.50 3.65
N ARG A 50 4.44 -1.72 4.38
CA ARG A 50 4.35 -0.26 4.36
C ARG A 50 4.47 0.32 2.95
N LEU A 51 5.39 -0.21 2.17
CA LEU A 51 5.63 0.26 0.82
C LEU A 51 4.51 -0.15 -0.15
N TYR A 52 3.96 -1.36 -0.02
CA TYR A 52 2.78 -1.80 -0.77
C TYR A 52 1.57 -0.93 -0.46
N ASN A 53 1.32 -0.65 0.82
CA ASN A 53 0.22 0.23 1.24
C ASN A 53 0.37 1.65 0.68
N ASN A 54 1.59 2.20 0.67
CA ASN A 54 1.86 3.49 0.04
C ASN A 54 1.56 3.46 -1.46
N ALA A 55 2.02 2.43 -2.18
CA ALA A 55 1.72 2.28 -3.61
C ALA A 55 0.21 2.15 -3.87
N PHE A 56 -0.51 1.41 -3.02
CA PHE A 56 -1.96 1.28 -3.11
C PHE A 56 -2.67 2.63 -2.93
N PHE A 57 -2.38 3.36 -1.84
CA PHE A 57 -3.02 4.65 -1.57
C PHE A 57 -2.73 5.69 -2.67
N VAL A 58 -1.52 5.64 -3.25
CA VAL A 58 -1.17 6.53 -4.35
C VAL A 58 -1.90 6.14 -5.64
N GLY A 59 -2.06 4.84 -5.91
CA GLY A 59 -2.88 4.35 -7.01
C GLY A 59 -4.34 4.78 -6.86
N ASP A 60 -4.88 4.69 -5.65
CA ASP A 60 -6.26 5.08 -5.34
C ASP A 60 -6.47 6.59 -5.53
N ALA A 61 -5.53 7.39 -5.04
CA ALA A 61 -5.51 8.84 -5.29
C ALA A 61 -5.49 9.19 -6.79
N GLY A 62 -4.90 8.35 -7.64
CA GLY A 62 -4.96 8.52 -9.10
C GLY A 62 -6.37 8.33 -9.68
N VAL A 63 -7.13 7.36 -9.15
CA VAL A 63 -8.53 7.14 -9.53
C VAL A 63 -9.38 8.33 -9.09
N ASP A 64 -9.23 8.77 -7.84
CA ASP A 64 -9.93 9.95 -7.31
C ASP A 64 -9.60 11.23 -8.08
N TYR A 65 -8.33 11.41 -8.44
CA TYR A 65 -7.90 12.54 -9.26
C TYR A 65 -8.57 12.50 -10.65
N PHE A 66 -8.63 11.32 -11.27
CA PHE A 66 -9.35 11.17 -12.54
C PHE A 66 -10.84 11.46 -12.37
N PHE A 67 -11.48 10.96 -11.32
CA PHE A 67 -12.89 11.23 -11.03
C PHE A 67 -13.17 12.74 -10.91
N GLY A 68 -12.31 13.48 -10.21
CA GLY A 68 -12.43 14.93 -10.09
C GLY A 68 -12.23 15.70 -11.41
N THR A 69 -11.50 15.13 -12.37
CA THR A 69 -11.17 15.76 -13.65
C THR A 69 -11.97 15.21 -14.84
N CYS A 70 -12.74 14.13 -14.65
CA CYS A 70 -13.36 13.38 -15.75
C CYS A 70 -14.33 14.22 -16.58
N LYS A 71 -14.99 15.21 -15.97
CA LYS A 71 -15.91 16.13 -16.65
C LYS A 71 -15.25 16.88 -17.81
N ALA A 72 -13.97 17.24 -17.68
CA ALA A 72 -13.23 17.90 -18.76
C ALA A 72 -13.03 17.00 -19.99
N PHE A 73 -13.11 15.67 -19.80
CA PHE A 73 -12.94 14.70 -20.88
C PHE A 73 -14.27 14.28 -21.56
N ILE A 74 -15.43 14.65 -20.99
CA ILE A 74 -16.75 14.37 -21.59
C ILE A 74 -16.92 15.03 -22.97
N PRO A 75 -16.66 16.34 -23.15
CA PRO A 75 -16.97 17.03 -24.40
C PRO A 75 -15.92 16.81 -25.50
N ILE A 76 -14.72 16.34 -25.17
CA ILE A 76 -13.63 16.18 -26.15
C ILE A 76 -13.78 14.89 -26.98
N PRO A 77 -13.32 14.89 -28.25
CA PRO A 77 -13.39 13.71 -29.11
C PRO A 77 -12.37 12.62 -28.75
N GLN A 78 -11.42 12.90 -27.85
CA GLN A 78 -10.42 11.92 -27.41
C GLN A 78 -11.10 10.77 -26.67
N THR A 79 -10.77 9.54 -27.09
CA THR A 79 -11.33 8.31 -26.52
C THR A 79 -10.42 7.67 -25.48
N SER A 80 -9.20 8.16 -25.31
CA SER A 80 -8.26 7.70 -24.29
C SER A 80 -7.21 8.75 -23.97
N GLY A 81 -6.52 8.56 -22.85
CA GLY A 81 -5.43 9.42 -22.45
C GLY A 81 -4.68 8.89 -21.24
N THR A 82 -3.64 9.64 -20.85
CA THR A 82 -2.82 9.31 -19.70
C THR A 82 -2.66 10.53 -18.81
N ILE A 83 -2.70 10.34 -17.50
CA ILE A 83 -2.45 11.38 -16.50
C ILE A 83 -1.35 10.88 -15.57
N GLN A 84 -0.28 11.65 -15.41
CA GLN A 84 0.80 11.29 -14.50
C GLN A 84 0.96 12.38 -13.44
N SER A 85 1.00 11.97 -12.17
CA SER A 85 1.13 12.90 -11.03
C SER A 85 2.30 13.89 -11.15
N ASN A 86 3.44 13.45 -11.68
CA ASN A 86 4.62 14.29 -11.92
C ASN A 86 4.39 15.35 -13.03
N VAL A 87 3.62 15.03 -14.06
CA VAL A 87 3.32 15.96 -15.17
C VAL A 87 2.31 17.01 -14.71
N VAL A 88 1.38 16.63 -13.83
CA VAL A 88 0.38 17.54 -13.28
C VAL A 88 0.87 18.30 -12.04
N GLY A 89 2.13 18.09 -11.63
CA GLY A 89 2.76 18.85 -10.55
C GLY A 89 2.34 18.43 -9.12
N LEU A 90 1.81 17.22 -8.95
CA LEU A 90 1.45 16.69 -7.63
C LEU A 90 2.69 16.18 -6.89
N ASN A 91 2.94 16.68 -5.69
CA ASN A 91 4.00 16.19 -4.82
C ASN A 91 3.45 15.10 -3.88
N LEU A 92 3.88 13.86 -4.09
CA LEU A 92 3.43 12.69 -3.32
C LEU A 92 4.59 12.06 -2.52
N GLY A 93 5.54 12.88 -2.05
CA GLY A 93 6.65 12.40 -1.21
C GLY A 93 7.58 11.40 -1.91
N GLY A 94 7.77 11.54 -3.22
CA GLY A 94 8.56 10.62 -4.05
C GLY A 94 7.77 9.45 -4.63
N SER A 95 6.53 9.22 -4.17
CA SER A 95 5.58 8.34 -4.86
C SER A 95 5.04 8.99 -6.12
N ARG A 96 4.43 8.20 -6.99
CA ARG A 96 3.71 8.69 -8.17
C ARG A 96 2.59 7.74 -8.56
N PHE A 97 1.52 8.29 -9.11
CA PHE A 97 0.56 7.53 -9.88
C PHE A 97 0.67 7.84 -11.37
N ASN A 98 0.35 6.83 -12.19
CA ASN A 98 0.10 6.94 -13.62
C ASN A 98 -1.28 6.38 -13.94
N VAL A 99 -2.18 7.21 -14.41
CA VAL A 99 -3.53 6.82 -14.82
C VAL A 99 -3.57 6.69 -16.34
N ASN A 100 -4.07 5.57 -16.84
CA ASN A 100 -4.47 5.38 -18.22
C ASN A 100 -6.00 5.29 -18.25
N TRP A 101 -6.66 6.06 -19.10
CA TRP A 101 -8.10 6.04 -19.21
C TRP A 101 -8.56 5.84 -20.65
N ARG A 102 -9.75 5.27 -20.81
CA ARG A 102 -10.41 5.06 -22.09
C ARG A 102 -11.92 5.17 -21.95
N LYS A 103 -12.59 5.89 -22.85
CA LYS A 103 -14.05 5.91 -22.99
C LYS A 103 -14.53 4.54 -23.48
N ILE A 104 -15.50 3.96 -22.78
CA ILE A 104 -16.06 2.64 -23.12
C ILE A 104 -17.53 2.72 -23.56
N ARG A 105 -18.25 3.75 -23.11
CA ARG A 105 -19.64 4.01 -23.49
C ARG A 105 -19.91 5.51 -23.49
N GLU A 106 -20.77 5.95 -24.39
CA GLU A 106 -21.30 7.31 -24.43
C GLU A 106 -22.80 7.24 -24.75
N GLU A 107 -23.60 7.87 -23.91
CA GLU A 107 -25.04 8.05 -24.09
C GLU A 107 -25.31 9.51 -24.41
N THR A 108 -25.87 9.76 -25.60
CA THR A 108 -26.17 11.08 -26.14
C THR A 108 -27.50 11.68 -25.66
N GLY A 109 -28.20 11.00 -24.73
CA GLY A 109 -29.40 11.56 -24.10
C GLY A 109 -29.09 12.76 -23.21
N PRO A 110 -30.07 13.61 -22.85
CA PRO A 110 -29.92 14.57 -21.76
C PRO A 110 -30.24 13.88 -20.41
N PRO A 111 -29.32 13.88 -19.43
CA PRO A 111 -27.94 14.38 -19.47
C PRO A 111 -26.99 13.41 -20.19
N LYS A 112 -25.96 13.97 -20.85
CA LYS A 112 -24.96 13.19 -21.56
C LYS A 112 -24.14 12.39 -20.55
N LYS A 113 -24.05 11.07 -20.75
CA LYS A 113 -23.29 10.16 -19.86
C LYS A 113 -22.15 9.53 -20.62
N VAL A 114 -20.97 9.46 -19.99
CA VAL A 114 -19.79 8.80 -20.54
C VAL A 114 -19.20 7.89 -19.49
N GLU A 115 -19.03 6.61 -19.82
CA GLU A 115 -18.30 5.66 -18.99
C GLU A 115 -16.83 5.64 -19.40
N PHE A 116 -15.95 5.71 -18.42
CA PHE A 116 -14.50 5.64 -18.57
C PHE A 116 -13.99 4.39 -17.87
N LEU A 117 -13.24 3.55 -18.59
CA LEU A 117 -12.33 2.59 -17.99
C LEU A 117 -11.07 3.33 -17.56
N VAL A 118 -10.70 3.20 -16.29
CA VAL A 118 -9.59 3.92 -15.67
C VAL A 118 -8.68 2.90 -15.00
N ILE A 119 -7.41 2.91 -15.40
CA ILE A 119 -6.36 2.04 -14.87
C ILE A 119 -5.33 2.94 -14.22
N SER A 120 -5.32 2.97 -12.89
CA SER A 120 -4.37 3.75 -12.09
C SER A 120 -3.25 2.87 -11.57
N GLU A 121 -2.01 3.25 -11.84
CA GLU A 121 -0.82 2.56 -11.36
C GLU A 121 -0.12 3.40 -10.29
N GLY A 122 -0.17 2.96 -9.03
CA GLY A 122 0.57 3.55 -7.93
C GLY A 122 1.97 2.97 -7.78
N VAL A 123 2.96 3.84 -7.55
CA VAL A 123 4.38 3.50 -7.42
C VAL A 123 4.96 4.20 -6.18
N ALA A 124 5.46 3.41 -5.23
CA ALA A 124 6.16 3.92 -4.05
C ALA A 124 7.66 4.20 -4.32
N PRO A 125 8.29 5.16 -3.62
CA PRO A 125 9.71 5.47 -3.77
C PRO A 125 10.58 4.34 -3.22
N ASN A 126 11.75 4.13 -3.85
CA ASN A 126 12.81 3.21 -3.40
C ASN A 126 12.41 1.73 -3.28
N PHE A 127 11.37 1.30 -3.99
CA PHE A 127 11.01 -0.12 -4.04
C PHE A 127 11.93 -0.88 -5.02
N PRO A 128 12.51 -2.04 -4.64
CA PRO A 128 13.23 -2.88 -5.58
C PRO A 128 12.24 -3.56 -6.54
N ILE A 129 12.06 -2.94 -7.71
CA ILE A 129 11.58 -3.51 -9.00
C ILE A 129 10.13 -4.08 -9.06
N ALA A 130 9.42 -4.37 -7.95
CA ALA A 130 8.12 -5.06 -7.98
C ALA A 130 6.99 -4.48 -7.09
N GLY A 131 7.01 -3.19 -6.79
CA GLY A 131 6.01 -2.52 -5.94
C GLY A 131 5.06 -1.64 -6.73
N ARG A 132 4.50 -2.17 -7.82
CA ARG A 132 3.45 -1.50 -8.59
C ARG A 132 2.11 -2.07 -8.15
N VAL A 133 1.20 -1.19 -7.78
CA VAL A 133 -0.20 -1.56 -7.55
C VAL A 133 -1.02 -0.96 -8.67
N THR A 134 -1.83 -1.78 -9.32
CA THR A 134 -2.72 -1.35 -10.40
C THR A 134 -4.16 -1.48 -9.92
N ILE A 135 -4.92 -0.39 -10.02
CA ILE A 135 -6.33 -0.32 -9.69
C ILE A 135 -7.09 -0.06 -11.00
N GLU A 136 -8.08 -0.90 -11.27
CA GLU A 136 -8.98 -0.75 -12.41
C GLU A 136 -10.36 -0.33 -11.90
N ALA A 137 -10.91 0.74 -12.48
CA ALA A 137 -12.19 1.30 -12.11
C ALA A 137 -12.99 1.70 -13.35
N ILE A 138 -14.31 1.62 -13.25
CA ILE A 138 -15.23 2.21 -14.22
C ILE A 138 -15.84 3.45 -13.59
N ILE A 139 -15.68 4.59 -14.25
CA ILE A 139 -16.17 5.89 -13.79
C ILE A 139 -17.22 6.41 -14.77
N GLU A 140 -18.41 6.72 -14.27
CA GLU A 140 -19.46 7.41 -15.02
C GLU A 140 -19.30 8.93 -14.85
N GLY A 141 -19.01 9.64 -15.93
CA GLY A 141 -19.06 11.08 -16.01
C GLY A 141 -20.41 11.54 -16.57
N VAL A 142 -21.09 12.42 -15.85
CA VAL A 142 -22.37 13.02 -16.29
C VAL A 142 -22.15 14.52 -16.57
N ASP A 143 -22.54 14.94 -17.76
CA ASP A 143 -22.58 16.36 -18.13
C ASP A 143 -23.68 17.09 -17.35
N ALA A 144 -23.49 18.36 -17.03
CA ALA A 144 -24.51 19.11 -16.30
C ALA A 144 -25.79 19.21 -17.14
N GLU A 145 -26.97 19.08 -16.49
CA GLU A 145 -28.23 19.36 -17.16
C GLU A 145 -28.22 20.81 -17.70
N PRO A 146 -28.69 21.06 -18.95
CA PRO A 146 -28.83 22.41 -19.43
C PRO A 146 -29.78 23.18 -18.50
N LEU A 147 -29.41 24.43 -18.13
CA LEU A 147 -30.25 25.30 -17.33
C LEU A 147 -31.64 25.42 -17.99
N PRO A 148 -32.74 25.47 -17.23
CA PRO A 148 -34.05 25.71 -17.82
C PRO A 148 -33.98 27.01 -18.64
N GLU A 149 -34.34 26.93 -19.92
CA GLU A 149 -34.55 28.11 -20.75
C GLU A 149 -35.60 28.98 -20.04
N TYR A 150 -35.18 30.10 -19.47
CA TYR A 150 -36.13 31.08 -18.99
C TYR A 150 -36.87 31.58 -20.24
N PRO A 151 -38.20 31.40 -20.35
CA PRO A 151 -38.94 31.88 -21.51
C PRO A 151 -38.75 33.38 -21.56
N GLY A 152 -37.99 33.85 -22.54
CA GLY A 152 -37.72 35.27 -22.72
C GLY A 152 -39.04 36.03 -22.78
N GLY A 153 -39.25 36.93 -21.83
CA GLY A 153 -40.31 37.92 -21.92
C GLY A 153 -40.08 38.74 -23.17
N SER A 154 -41.00 38.64 -24.12
CA SER A 154 -41.02 39.48 -25.32
C SER A 154 -41.16 40.93 -24.90
N THR A 155 -40.15 41.76 -25.16
CA THR A 155 -40.29 43.20 -25.30
C THR A 155 -40.78 43.55 -26.70
#